data_AF-A0A2S8BBY0-F1
#
_entry.id   AF-A0A2S8BBY0-F1
#
_cell.length_a   1.000
_cell.length_b   1.000
_cell.length_c   1.000
_cell.angle_alpha   90.00
_cell.angle_beta   90.00
_cell.angle_gamma   90.00
#
_symmetry.space_group_name_H-M   'P 1'
#
loop_
_entity.id
_entity.type
_entity.pdbx_description
1 polymer ?
#
loop_
_entity_poly.entity_id
_entity_poly.type
_entity_poly.pdbx_seq_one_letter_code
_entity_poly.pdbx_strand_id
1 'polypeptide(L)'
;MDLLDELGFAPERRDGEGEKRVGLRHCPFLELAETRTNVVCPIHLGLMQGALETWHAPVAIDRLDAFIEPDLCLAHLSLLNGAAG
;
A
#
# COMPACT_ATOMS: atom_id res chain seq x y z
N MET A 1 13.70 -9.28 -10.88
CA MET A 1 13.78 -9.56 -9.43
C MET A 1 14.04 -8.21 -8.83
N ASP A 2 12.94 -7.54 -8.50
CA ASP A 2 12.89 -6.09 -8.34
C ASP A 2 13.55 -5.68 -7.02
N LEU A 3 14.24 -4.54 -7.00
CA LEU A 3 14.86 -3.91 -5.82
C LEU A 3 13.94 -3.91 -4.59
N LEU A 4 12.63 -3.83 -4.81
CA LEU A 4 11.60 -3.86 -3.76
C LEU A 4 11.50 -5.22 -3.06
N ASP A 5 11.70 -6.32 -3.77
CA ASP A 5 11.75 -7.67 -3.17
C ASP A 5 13.04 -7.84 -2.35
N GLU A 6 14.17 -7.34 -2.84
CA GLU A 6 15.46 -7.40 -2.12
C GLU A 6 15.46 -6.55 -0.85
N LEU A 7 14.72 -5.45 -0.85
CA LEU A 7 14.49 -4.61 0.33
C LEU A 7 13.40 -5.18 1.27
N GLY A 8 12.82 -6.33 0.93
CA GLY A 8 11.84 -7.03 1.75
C GLY A 8 10.40 -6.54 1.62
N PHE A 9 10.09 -5.57 0.74
CA PHE A 9 8.73 -5.03 0.63
C PHE A 9 7.71 -6.05 0.09
N ALA A 10 8.17 -7.00 -0.75
CA ALA A 10 7.45 -8.19 -1.25
C ALA A 10 5.91 -8.02 -1.35
N PRO A 11 5.41 -7.10 -2.20
CA PRO A 11 3.98 -6.83 -2.30
C PRO A 11 3.22 -8.04 -2.88
N GLU A 12 2.23 -8.53 -2.14
CA GLU A 12 1.35 -9.63 -2.55
C GLU A 12 0.15 -9.08 -3.31
N ARG A 13 0.03 -9.36 -4.62
CA ARG A 13 -1.22 -9.05 -5.34
C ARG A 13 -2.35 -9.91 -4.78
N ARG A 14 -3.45 -9.25 -4.42
CA ARG A 14 -4.66 -9.88 -3.91
C ARG A 14 -5.80 -9.49 -4.86
N ASP A 15 -6.15 -10.39 -5.76
CA ASP A 15 -7.28 -10.21 -6.66
C ASP A 15 -8.58 -10.62 -5.95
N GLY A 16 -9.54 -9.70 -5.83
CA GLY A 16 -10.93 -9.97 -5.47
C GLY A 16 -11.85 -9.42 -6.57
N GLU A 17 -13.08 -9.94 -6.72
CA GLU A 17 -14.03 -9.53 -7.78
C GLU A 17 -14.12 -7.98 -7.90
N GLY A 18 -13.42 -7.41 -8.89
CA GLY A 18 -13.43 -5.98 -9.18
C GLY A 18 -12.50 -5.09 -8.32
N GLU A 19 -11.91 -5.60 -7.25
CA GLU A 19 -11.05 -4.82 -6.35
C GLU A 19 -9.58 -5.18 -6.50
N LYS A 20 -8.77 -4.18 -6.87
CA LYS A 20 -7.31 -4.31 -6.92
C LYS A 20 -6.76 -4.05 -5.53
N ARG A 21 -6.21 -5.07 -4.88
CA ARG A 21 -5.64 -4.94 -3.54
C ARG A 21 -4.19 -5.45 -3.53
N VAL A 22 -3.38 -4.86 -2.68
CA VAL A 22 -1.99 -5.27 -2.46
C VAL A 22 -1.75 -5.49 -0.97
N GLY A 23 -1.33 -6.70 -0.62
CA GLY A 23 -0.87 -7.05 0.72
C GLY A 23 0.58 -6.62 0.92
N LEU A 24 0.88 -6.06 2.09
CA LEU A 24 2.19 -5.60 2.50
C LEU A 24 2.54 -6.22 3.85
N ARG A 25 3.57 -7.05 3.90
CA ARG A 25 4.00 -7.75 5.14
C ARG A 25 5.16 -7.08 5.85
N HIS A 26 5.91 -6.22 5.16
CA HIS A 26 7.06 -5.54 5.74
C HIS A 26 6.70 -4.09 6.07
N CYS A 27 6.22 -3.88 7.30
CA CYS A 27 6.15 -2.55 7.88
C CYS A 27 7.53 -2.21 8.49
N PRO A 28 8.27 -1.22 7.95
CA PRO A 28 9.58 -0.84 8.50
C PRO A 28 9.50 -0.29 9.93
N PHE A 29 8.29 -0.01 10.41
CA PHE A 29 8.00 0.52 11.74
C PHE A 29 7.04 -0.38 12.51
N LEU A 30 7.06 -1.70 12.28
CA LEU A 30 6.12 -2.66 12.86
C LEU A 30 5.91 -2.49 14.37
N GLU A 31 6.99 -2.45 15.16
CA GLU A 31 6.93 -2.26 16.62
C GLU A 31 6.25 -0.94 17.03
N LEU A 32 6.47 0.13 16.26
CA LEU A 32 5.83 1.42 16.51
C LEU A 32 4.37 1.42 16.04
N ALA A 33 4.07 0.73 14.94
CA ALA A 33 2.74 0.62 14.38
C ALA A 33 1.81 -0.17 15.32
N GLU A 34 2.29 -1.19 16.03
CA GLU A 34 1.51 -1.91 17.05
C GLU A 34 1.01 -1.00 18.19
N THR A 35 1.78 0.04 18.52
CA THR A 35 1.44 0.96 19.63
C THR A 35 0.86 2.30 19.17
N ARG A 36 1.06 2.69 17.90
CA ARG A 36 0.68 4.01 17.34
C ARG A 36 0.18 3.94 15.90
N THR A 37 -0.77 3.05 15.63
CA THR A 37 -1.42 2.90 14.31
C THR A 37 -1.94 4.23 13.73
N ASN A 38 -2.54 5.08 14.57
CA ASN A 38 -3.10 6.37 14.16
C ASN A 38 -2.07 7.41 13.69
N VAL A 39 -0.77 7.17 13.91
CA VAL A 39 0.32 8.03 13.44
C VAL A 39 1.08 7.35 12.30
N VAL A 40 1.47 6.09 12.47
CA VAL A 40 2.34 5.40 11.52
C VAL A 40 1.61 5.05 10.22
N CYS A 41 0.37 4.56 10.31
CA CYS A 41 -0.37 4.11 9.13
C CYS A 41 -0.71 5.27 8.16
N PRO A 42 -1.14 6.46 8.63
CA PRO A 42 -1.33 7.61 7.73
C PRO A 42 -0.04 8.08 7.04
N ILE A 43 1.10 8.05 7.75
CA ILE A 43 2.40 8.38 7.15
C ILE A 43 2.72 7.39 6.03
N HIS A 44 2.54 6.09 6.28
CA HIS A 44 2.79 5.06 5.29
C HIS A 44 1.89 5.22 4.05
N LEU A 45 0.59 5.47 4.25
CA LEU A 45 -0.34 5.76 3.17
C LEU A 45 0.12 6.97 2.33
N GLY A 46 0.51 8.07 2.98
CA GLY A 46 1.00 9.26 2.30
C GLY A 46 2.26 9.02 1.48
N LEU A 47 3.20 8.21 1.98
CA LEU A 47 4.42 7.83 1.23
C LEU A 47 4.07 7.03 -0.03
N MET A 48 3.17 6.06 0.09
CA MET A 48 2.73 5.27 -1.06
C MET A 48 2.01 6.13 -2.10
N GLN A 49 1.13 7.04 -1.67
CA GLN A 49 0.43 7.97 -2.54
C GLN A 49 1.40 8.88 -3.29
N GLY A 50 2.37 9.49 -2.59
CA GLY A 50 3.39 10.36 -3.19
C GLY A 50 4.31 9.62 -4.17
N ALA A 51 4.64 8.35 -3.90
CA ALA A 51 5.41 7.53 -4.83
C ALA A 51 4.64 7.26 -6.14
N LEU A 52 3.36 6.87 -6.04
CA LEU A 52 2.50 6.64 -7.21
C LEU A 52 2.30 7.92 -8.03
N GLU A 53 2.12 9.05 -7.36
CA GLU A 53 2.02 10.36 -8.01
C GLU A 53 3.31 10.73 -8.74
N THR A 54 4.47 10.61 -8.08
CA THR A 54 5.79 10.88 -8.67
C THR A 54 6.04 10.02 -9.92
N TRP A 55 5.58 8.77 -9.90
CA TRP A 55 5.71 7.84 -11.02
C TRP A 55 4.63 7.99 -12.09
N HIS A 56 3.67 8.91 -11.92
CA HIS A 56 2.51 9.05 -12.81
C HIS A 56 1.79 7.71 -13.05
N ALA A 57 1.68 6.90 -12.00
CA ALA A 57 1.09 5.58 -12.09
C ALA A 57 -0.40 5.69 -12.46
N PRO A 58 -0.95 4.79 -13.30
CA PRO A 58 -2.37 4.81 -13.69
C PRO A 58 -3.31 4.28 -12.58
N VAL A 59 -2.87 4.34 -11.33
CA VAL A 59 -3.56 3.83 -10.14
C VAL A 59 -3.31 4.76 -8.96
N ALA A 60 -4.27 4.81 -8.05
CA ALA A 60 -4.14 5.48 -6.76
C ALA A 60 -4.41 4.50 -5.63
N ILE A 61 -3.87 4.80 -4.44
CA ILE A 61 -4.22 4.10 -3.19
C ILE A 61 -5.17 4.99 -2.41
N ASP A 62 -6.39 4.50 -2.21
CA ASP A 62 -7.47 5.19 -1.50
C ASP A 62 -7.46 4.90 0.00
N ARG A 63 -7.06 3.68 0.39
CA ARG A 63 -7.07 3.24 1.78
C ARG A 63 -5.95 2.24 2.09
N LEU A 64 -5.50 2.27 3.35
CA LEU A 64 -4.61 1.26 3.93
C LEU A 64 -5.23 0.70 5.20
N ASP A 65 -5.67 -0.57 5.15
CA ASP A 65 -6.15 -1.29 6.32
C ASP A 65 -4.97 -1.97 7.01
N ALA A 66 -4.67 -1.56 8.24
CA ALA A 66 -3.54 -2.09 8.99
C ALA A 66 -3.90 -3.41 9.70
N PHE A 67 -2.97 -4.35 9.72
CA PHE A 67 -3.02 -5.57 10.54
C PHE A 67 -4.29 -6.41 10.33
N ILE A 68 -4.71 -6.60 9.07
CA ILE A 68 -5.84 -7.47 8.72
C ILE A 68 -5.52 -8.95 8.98
N GLU A 69 -4.23 -9.29 9.01
CA GLU A 69 -3.61 -10.50 9.55
C GLU A 69 -2.37 -10.03 10.35
N PRO A 70 -1.73 -10.88 11.19
CA PRO A 70 -0.46 -10.52 11.81
C PRO A 70 0.52 -10.09 10.73
N ASP A 71 1.25 -8.99 10.96
CA ASP A 71 2.19 -8.35 10.02
C ASP A 71 1.63 -7.82 8.68
N LEU A 72 0.36 -8.05 8.35
CA LEU A 72 -0.19 -7.72 7.03
C LEU A 72 -1.03 -6.45 7.03
N CYS A 73 -0.61 -5.46 6.23
CA CYS A 73 -1.45 -4.34 5.82
C CYS A 73 -2.02 -4.58 4.43
N LEU A 74 -3.26 -4.13 4.19
CA LEU A 74 -3.94 -4.23 2.90
C LEU A 74 -4.13 -2.85 2.29
N ALA A 75 -3.44 -2.58 1.20
CA ALA A 75 -3.65 -1.40 0.39
C ALA A 75 -4.76 -1.66 -0.62
N HIS A 76 -5.73 -0.74 -0.69
CA HIS A 76 -6.79 -0.73 -1.69
C HIS A 76 -6.36 0.19 -2.83
N LEU A 77 -6.59 -0.26 -4.06
CA LEU A 77 -6.21 0.48 -5.26
C LEU A 77 -7.43 0.77 -6.12
N SER A 78 -7.45 1.99 -6.67
CA SER A 78 -8.39 2.40 -7.70
C SER A 78 -7.64 2.70 -8.99
N LEU A 79 -8.26 2.39 -10.12
CA LEU A 79 -7.77 2.88 -11.41
C LEU A 79 -8.05 4.37 -11.49
N LEU A 80 -7.04 5.15 -11.84
CA LEU A 80 -7.26 6.54 -12.24
C LEU A 80 -7.89 6.48 -13.63
N ASN A 81 -9.22 6.58 -13.69
CA ASN A 81 -9.90 6.68 -14.97
C ASN A 81 -9.45 8.01 -15.59
N GLY A 82 -8.64 7.95 -16.64
CA GLY A 82 -8.34 9.13 -17.44
C GLY A 82 -9.66 9.72 -17.89
N ALA A 83 -10.02 10.89 -17.39
CA ALA A 83 -11.02 11.70 -18.04
C ALA A 83 -10.52 11.92 -19.47
N ALA A 84 -11.16 11.24 -20.43
CA ALA A 84 -11.00 11.54 -21.83
C ALA A 84 -11.39 13.01 -22.02
N GLY A 85 -10.39 13.86 -22.21
CA GLY A 85 -10.52 15.14 -22.91
C GLY A 85 -10.45 14.91 -24.41
#